data_AF-A0A2D6CLC1-F1
#
_entry.id   AF-A0A2D6CLC1-F1
#
_cell.length_a   1.000
_cell.length_b   1.000
_cell.length_c   1.000
_cell.angle_alpha   90.00
_cell.angle_beta   90.00
_cell.angle_gamma   90.00
#
_symmetry.space_group_name_H-M   'P 1'
#
loop_
_entity.id
_entity.type
_entity.pdbx_description
1 polymer ?
#
loop_
_entity_poly.entity_id
_entity_poly.type
_entity_poly.pdbx_seq_one_letter_code
_entity_poly.pdbx_strand_id
1 'polypeptide(L)'
;MRLGDLAEQLGGVCHGDADLEITALGTLEDAGAGEVTFLAASTPREQLAECTASAIILRHEDLKAWPGAAVICENPHLGYAHAARA
;
A
#
# COMPACT_ATOMS: atom_id res chain seq x y z
N MET A 1 -1.63 5.62 11.96
CA MET A 1 -2.65 4.54 11.96
C MET A 1 -1.93 3.21 11.78
N ARG A 2 -2.50 2.06 12.16
CA ARG A 2 -1.87 0.76 11.89
C ARG A 2 -2.21 0.25 10.48
N LEU A 3 -1.36 -0.59 9.92
CA LEU A 3 -1.59 -1.19 8.59
C LEU A 3 -2.89 -2.02 8.54
N GLY A 4 -3.22 -2.73 9.63
CA GLY A 4 -4.49 -3.45 9.76
C GLY A 4 -5.69 -2.52 9.69
N ASP A 5 -5.66 -1.40 10.44
CA ASP A 5 -6.72 -0.39 10.43
C ASP A 5 -6.91 0.18 9.01
N LEU A 6 -5.79 0.45 8.31
CA LEU A 6 -5.82 0.91 6.93
C LEU A 6 -6.50 -0.14 6.04
N ALA A 7 -6.11 -1.42 6.14
CA ALA A 7 -6.74 -2.48 5.36
C ALA A 7 -8.25 -2.56 5.57
N GLU A 8 -8.72 -2.47 6.82
CA GLU A 8 -10.16 -2.43 7.13
C GLU A 8 -10.85 -1.21 6.52
N GLN A 9 -10.26 -0.01 6.63
CA GLN A 9 -10.79 1.21 6.02
C GLN A 9 -10.91 1.10 4.50
N LEU A 10 -9.97 0.38 3.85
CA LEU A 10 -9.97 0.19 2.41
C LEU A 10 -10.84 -0.99 1.95
N GLY A 11 -11.48 -1.71 2.87
CA GLY A 11 -12.17 -2.96 2.56
C GLY A 11 -11.25 -4.04 1.97
N GLY A 12 -9.96 -3.96 2.30
CA GLY A 12 -8.92 -4.86 1.82
C GLY A 12 -8.45 -5.85 2.88
N VAL A 13 -7.38 -6.58 2.55
CA VAL A 13 -6.75 -7.56 3.44
C VAL A 13 -5.31 -7.16 3.71
N CYS A 14 -4.94 -7.09 4.98
CA CYS A 14 -3.55 -6.86 5.38
C CYS A 14 -2.68 -8.10 5.10
N HIS A 15 -1.53 -7.88 4.48
CA HIS A 15 -0.47 -8.87 4.29
C HIS A 15 0.78 -8.39 5.03
N GLY A 16 1.35 -9.26 5.88
CA GLY A 16 2.47 -8.91 6.75
C GLY A 16 2.01 -8.50 8.14
N ASP A 17 2.75 -7.59 8.77
CA ASP A 17 2.49 -7.13 10.14
C ASP A 17 1.37 -6.08 10.19
N ALA A 18 0.23 -6.45 10.78
CA ALA A 18 -0.91 -5.56 10.93
C ALA A 18 -0.68 -4.41 11.92
N ASP A 19 0.27 -4.56 12.85
CA ASP A 19 0.63 -3.53 13.84
C ASP A 19 1.64 -2.50 13.30
N LEU A 20 2.10 -2.66 12.06
CA LEU A 20 3.02 -1.73 11.41
C LEU A 20 2.43 -0.30 11.43
N GLU A 21 3.20 0.63 11.99
CA GLU A 21 2.78 2.02 12.11
C GLU A 21 2.91 2.75 10.77
N ILE A 22 1.78 3.30 10.30
CA ILE A 22 1.67 4.12 9.11
C ILE A 22 1.46 5.58 9.52
N THR A 23 2.40 6.44 9.12
CA THR A 23 2.44 7.86 9.47
C THR A 23 1.85 8.74 8.37
N ALA A 24 2.04 8.39 7.11
CA ALA A 24 1.53 9.16 5.98
C ALA A 24 1.29 8.30 4.72
N LEU A 25 0.67 8.93 3.73
CA LEU A 25 0.48 8.38 2.39
C LEU A 25 1.43 9.10 1.42
N GLY A 26 2.08 8.35 0.53
CA GLY A 26 3.03 8.87 -0.44
C GLY A 26 2.84 8.29 -1.86
N THR A 27 3.42 8.96 -2.85
CA THR A 27 3.53 8.45 -4.22
C THR A 27 4.55 7.30 -4.28
N LEU A 28 4.53 6.48 -5.34
CA LEU A 28 5.50 5.39 -5.47
C LEU A 28 6.95 5.91 -5.49
N GLU A 29 7.14 7.11 -6.04
CA GLU A 29 8.44 7.75 -6.24
C GLU A 29 9.02 8.35 -4.94
N ASP A 30 8.16 8.87 -4.05
CA ASP A 30 8.60 9.59 -2.84
C ASP A 30 8.40 8.79 -1.54
N ALA A 31 7.55 7.76 -1.54
CA ALA A 31 7.17 7.07 -0.31
C ALA A 31 8.35 6.36 0.36
N GLY A 32 8.56 6.68 1.63
CA GLY A 32 9.63 6.14 2.46
C GLY A 32 9.15 5.34 3.67
N ALA A 33 10.06 5.20 4.64
CA ALA A 33 9.77 4.50 5.89
C ALA A 33 8.64 5.19 6.68
N GLY A 34 7.69 4.40 7.15
CA GLY A 34 6.45 4.84 7.81
C GLY A 34 5.33 5.20 6.83
N GLU A 35 5.61 5.30 5.53
CA GLU A 35 4.62 5.73 4.54
C GLU A 35 4.05 4.55 3.76
N VAL A 36 2.80 4.72 3.31
CA VAL A 36 2.13 3.78 2.41
C VAL A 36 1.94 4.42 1.04
N THR A 37 2.23 3.64 0.00
CA THR A 37 1.91 4.01 -1.38
C THR A 37 0.91 3.06 -2.01
N PHE A 38 0.54 3.29 -3.26
CA PHE A 38 -0.32 2.39 -4.03
C PHE A 38 0.30 2.07 -5.38
N LEU A 39 0.06 0.84 -5.86
CA LEU A 39 0.43 0.46 -7.21
C LEU A 39 -0.68 0.87 -8.18
N ALA A 40 -0.43 1.86 -9.03
CA ALA A 40 -1.37 2.24 -10.08
C ALA A 40 -1.39 1.18 -11.18
N ALA A 41 -2.53 1.04 -11.87
CA ALA A 41 -2.71 0.01 -12.90
C ALA A 41 -1.67 0.09 -14.02
N SER A 42 -1.28 1.32 -14.41
CA SER A 42 -0.31 1.59 -15.46
C SER A 42 1.15 1.51 -15.01
N THR A 43 1.41 1.34 -13.71
CA THR A 43 2.77 1.32 -13.17
C THR A 43 3.46 -0.01 -13.46
N PRO A 44 4.67 0.02 -14.05
CA PRO A 44 5.49 -1.18 -14.22
C PRO A 44 5.84 -1.80 -12.87
N ARG A 45 5.69 -3.13 -12.75
CA ARG A 45 5.99 -3.85 -11.49
C ARG A 45 7.48 -3.82 -11.16
N GLU A 46 8.32 -3.61 -12.17
CA GLU A 46 9.76 -3.43 -12.05
C GLU A 46 10.10 -2.22 -11.16
N GLN A 47 9.26 -1.18 -11.18
CA GLN A 47 9.43 0.03 -10.38
C GLN A 47 9.21 -0.21 -8.88
N LEU A 48 8.56 -1.33 -8.50
CA LEU A 48 8.43 -1.73 -7.10
C LEU A 48 9.79 -2.05 -6.47
N ALA A 49 10.77 -2.46 -7.26
CA ALA A 49 12.11 -2.79 -6.76
C ALA A 49 12.85 -1.58 -6.18
N GLU A 50 12.49 -0.37 -6.61
CA GLU A 50 13.07 0.89 -6.14
C GLU A 50 12.26 1.55 -5.02
N CYS A 51 11.06 1.04 -4.73
CA CYS A 51 10.18 1.62 -3.73
C CYS A 51 10.67 1.33 -2.31
N THR A 52 10.74 2.38 -1.49
CA THR A 52 11.19 2.33 -0.09
C THR A 52 10.06 2.48 0.92
N ALA A 53 8.80 2.42 0.47
CA ALA A 53 7.63 2.53 1.32
C ALA A 53 7.58 1.40 2.35
N SER A 54 7.03 1.68 3.53
CA SER A 54 6.83 0.65 4.56
C SER A 54 5.76 -0.36 4.18
N ALA A 55 4.75 0.05 3.41
CA ALA A 55 3.80 -0.88 2.80
C ALA A 55 3.20 -0.32 1.50
N ILE A 56 2.58 -1.21 0.71
CA ILE A 56 1.94 -0.84 -0.56
C ILE A 56 0.51 -1.35 -0.66
N ILE A 57 -0.38 -0.55 -1.23
CA ILE A 57 -1.74 -0.94 -1.60
C ILE A 57 -1.71 -1.49 -3.03
N LEU A 58 -2.05 -2.76 -3.21
CA LEU A 58 -1.98 -3.44 -4.51
C LEU A 58 -3.09 -4.48 -4.69
N ARG A 59 -3.22 -5.01 -5.90
CA ARG A 59 -4.12 -6.15 -6.18
C ARG A 59 -3.43 -7.46 -5.84
N HIS A 60 -4.22 -8.49 -5.56
CA HIS A 60 -3.69 -9.81 -5.18
C HIS A 60 -2.68 -10.38 -6.20
N GLU A 61 -2.91 -10.16 -7.50
CA GLU A 61 -2.02 -10.61 -8.59
C GLU A 61 -0.61 -9.98 -8.56
N ASP A 62 -0.50 -8.79 -7.96
CA ASP A 62 0.73 -8.00 -7.90
C ASP A 62 1.54 -8.28 -6.63
N LEU A 63 0.97 -8.98 -5.65
CA LEU A 63 1.63 -9.30 -4.39
C LEU A 63 2.95 -10.04 -4.60
N LYS A 64 3.04 -10.88 -5.64
CA LYS A 64 4.27 -11.60 -6.00
C LYS A 64 5.45 -10.70 -6.38
N ALA A 65 5.19 -9.45 -6.74
CA ALA A 65 6.22 -8.47 -7.10
C ALA A 65 6.64 -7.58 -5.91
N TRP A 66 6.03 -7.76 -4.74
CA TRP A 66 6.33 -6.99 -3.53
C TRP A 66 6.66 -7.91 -2.35
N PRO A 67 7.91 -7.87 -1.82
CA PRO A 67 8.31 -8.75 -0.72
C PRO A 67 7.91 -8.23 0.67
N GLY A 68 7.42 -6.99 0.79
CA GLY A 68 7.13 -6.32 2.05
C GLY A 68 5.67 -6.42 2.49
N ALA A 69 5.31 -5.61 3.49
CA ALA A 69 3.94 -5.51 3.96
C ALA A 69 3.03 -4.84 2.92
N ALA A 70 1.78 -5.27 2.82
CA ALA A 70 0.87 -4.77 1.79
C ALA A 70 -0.59 -4.75 2.26
N VAL A 71 -1.39 -3.89 1.63
CA VAL A 71 -2.84 -3.96 1.68
C VAL A 71 -3.33 -4.47 0.33
N ILE A 72 -3.95 -5.65 0.34
CA ILE A 72 -4.53 -6.26 -0.84
C ILE A 72 -5.95 -5.73 -1.02
N CYS A 73 -6.18 -4.95 -2.07
CA CYS A 73 -7.47 -4.35 -2.38
C CYS A 73 -7.78 -4.51 -3.88
N GLU A 74 -9.02 -4.86 -4.24
CA GLU A 74 -9.44 -4.95 -5.65
C GLU A 74 -9.39 -3.59 -6.36
N ASN A 75 -9.55 -2.50 -5.59
CA ASN A 75 -9.61 -1.14 -6.11
C ASN A 75 -8.63 -0.18 -5.38
N PRO A 76 -7.31 -0.30 -5.62
CA PRO A 76 -6.27 0.46 -4.90
C PRO A 76 -6.44 1.98 -4.97
N HIS A 77 -6.91 2.50 -6.11
CA HIS A 77 -7.13 3.94 -6.31
C HIS A 77 -8.27 4.50 -5.47
N LEU A 78 -9.37 3.75 -5.33
CA LEU A 78 -10.47 4.11 -4.44
C LEU A 78 -10.02 4.01 -2.99
N GLY A 79 -9.28 2.97 -2.64
CA GLY A 79 -8.71 2.81 -1.31
C GLY A 79 -7.83 4.01 -0.92
N TYR A 80 -6.85 4.37 -1.76
CA TYR A 80 -5.99 5.53 -1.54
C TYR A 80 -6.80 6.85 -1.39
N ALA A 81 -7.79 7.07 -2.25
CA ALA A 81 -8.63 8.27 -2.19
C ALA A 81 -9.49 8.36 -0.92
N HIS A 82 -9.89 7.22 -0.34
CA HIS A 82 -10.59 7.17 0.94
C HIS A 82 -9.64 7.47 2.12
N ALA A 83 -8.46 6.87 2.14
CA ALA A 83 -7.47 7.09 3.20
C ALA A 83 -6.94 8.54 3.24
N ALA A 84 -6.79 9.21 2.10
CA ALA A 84 -6.34 10.60 2.04
C ALA A 84 -7.38 11.63 2.55
N ARG A 85 -8.62 11.20 2.82
CA ARG A 85 -9.72 12.06 3.29
C ARG A 85 -10.09 11.86 4.76
N ALA A 86 -9.51 10.87 5.43
CA ALA A 86 -9.74 10.56 6.85
C ALA A 86 -8.78 11.36 7.74
#